data_AF-A0A2H6B7I8-F1
#
_entry.id   AF-A0A2H6B7I8-F1
#
_cell.length_a   1.000
_cell.length_b   1.000
_cell.length_c   1.000
_cell.angle_alpha   90.00
_cell.angle_beta   90.00
_cell.angle_gamma   90.00
#
_symmetry.space_group_name_H-M   'P 1'
#
loop_
_entity.id
_entity.type
_entity.pdbx_description
1 polymer ?
#
loop_
_entity_poly.entity_id
_entity_poly.type
_entity_poly.pdbx_seq_one_letter_code
_entity_poly.pdbx_strand_id
1 'polypeptide(L)'
;MARGREKRDERHEIKHVILPSGKAVEVVYFRSKGGDGAEDRALHICIGCGSHLVQPIEWEESGPEHWRVLLWCPNCHLHREGVFSQAAVEELDSELEAGAEQIYRDYRRLVRANMAEEADRFAEALARDLILPEDF
;
A
#
# COMPACT_ATOMS: atom_id res chain seq x y z
N MET A 1 -16.86 -3.27 53.99
CA MET A 1 -16.86 -4.35 52.98
C MET A 1 -16.17 -3.83 51.74
N ALA A 2 -14.94 -4.28 51.50
CA ALA A 2 -14.13 -3.88 50.36
C ALA A 2 -14.58 -4.64 49.09
N ARG A 3 -14.69 -3.94 47.96
CA ARG A 3 -14.62 -4.57 46.63
C ARG A 3 -13.51 -3.87 45.86
N GLY A 4 -12.34 -4.52 45.83
CA GLY A 4 -11.23 -4.13 44.98
C GLY A 4 -11.65 -4.26 43.51
N ARG A 5 -11.39 -3.21 42.75
CA ARG A 5 -11.57 -3.18 41.30
C ARG A 5 -10.41 -3.98 40.69
N GLU A 6 -10.73 -5.12 40.14
CA GLU A 6 -9.80 -6.04 39.47
C GLU A 6 -9.13 -5.33 38.29
N LYS A 7 -7.80 -5.21 38.33
CA LYS A 7 -6.99 -4.61 37.27
C LYS A 7 -7.06 -5.53 36.05
N ARG A 8 -7.52 -5.00 34.92
CA ARG A 8 -7.39 -5.69 33.62
C ARG A 8 -5.91 -5.79 33.30
N ASP A 9 -5.41 -7.02 33.25
CA ASP A 9 -4.04 -7.33 32.83
C ASP A 9 -3.97 -7.27 31.30
N GLU A 10 -3.71 -6.06 30.80
CA GLU A 10 -3.34 -5.83 29.40
C GLU A 10 -1.92 -6.38 29.21
N ARG A 11 -1.79 -7.50 28.49
CA ARG A 11 -0.50 -8.15 28.25
C ARG A 11 0.31 -7.34 27.25
N HIS A 12 1.22 -6.51 27.76
CA HIS A 12 2.20 -5.75 26.99
C HIS A 12 3.44 -6.61 26.74
N GLU A 13 3.96 -6.59 25.52
CA GLU A 13 5.28 -7.15 25.20
C GLU A 13 6.28 -5.99 25.14
N ILE A 14 7.44 -6.14 25.79
CA ILE A 14 8.49 -5.10 25.82
C ILE A 14 9.70 -5.66 25.08
N LYS A 15 10.15 -4.97 24.02
CA LYS A 15 11.44 -5.26 23.37
C LYS A 15 12.42 -4.13 23.63
N HIS A 16 13.64 -4.49 24.01
CA HIS A 16 14.75 -3.56 24.17
C HIS A 16 15.50 -3.47 22.84
N VAL A 17 15.57 -2.26 22.26
CA VAL A 17 16.29 -2.01 21.01
C VAL A 17 17.44 -1.04 21.27
N ILE A 18 18.63 -1.37 20.75
CA ILE A 18 19.80 -0.49 20.76
C ILE A 18 19.85 0.26 19.43
N LEU A 19 19.73 1.58 19.48
CA LEU A 19 19.87 2.43 18.30
C LEU A 19 21.33 2.52 17.86
N PRO A 20 21.62 2.88 16.58
CA PRO A 20 22.98 3.13 16.10
C PRO A 20 23.76 4.19 16.89
N SER A 21 23.04 5.04 17.64
CA SER A 21 23.61 6.03 18.56
C SER A 21 24.06 5.46 19.92
N GLY A 22 23.88 4.16 20.15
CA GLY A 22 24.16 3.48 21.42
C GLY A 22 23.09 3.66 22.49
N LYS A 23 22.00 4.40 22.22
CA LYS A 23 20.89 4.58 23.14
C LYS A 23 19.97 3.36 23.13
N ALA A 24 19.64 2.85 24.32
CA ALA A 24 18.64 1.81 24.51
C ALA A 24 17.25 2.46 24.60
N VAL A 25 16.30 1.97 23.80
CA VAL A 25 14.89 2.37 23.85
C VAL A 25 14.04 1.14 24.19
N GLU A 26 13.10 1.32 25.10
CA GLU A 26 12.06 0.34 25.40
C GLU A 26 10.87 0.58 24.47
N VAL A 27 10.62 -0.39 23.58
CA VAL A 27 9.42 -0.38 22.73
C VAL A 27 8.36 -1.22 23.42
N VAL A 28 7.26 -0.57 23.82
CA VAL A 28 6.11 -1.20 24.48
C VAL A 28 5.06 -1.50 23.41
N TYR A 29 4.85 -2.77 23.12
CA TYR A 29 3.80 -3.22 22.20
C TYR A 29 2.49 -3.39 22.96
N PHE A 30 1.46 -2.65 22.56
CA PHE A 30 0.10 -2.81 23.04
C PHE A 30 -0.61 -3.87 22.21
N ARG A 31 -0.89 -5.04 22.79
CA ARG A 31 -1.75 -6.04 22.13
C ARG A 31 -3.19 -5.52 22.10
N SER A 32 -3.60 -4.96 20.97
CA SER A 32 -5.01 -4.90 20.58
C SER A 32 -5.57 -6.33 20.58
N LYS A 33 -6.77 -6.54 21.11
CA LYS A 33 -7.47 -7.82 20.96
C LYS A 33 -7.73 -8.03 19.47
N GLY A 34 -6.86 -8.78 18.81
CA GLY A 34 -7.05 -9.23 17.43
C GLY A 34 -8.42 -9.88 17.31
N GLY A 35 -9.24 -9.33 16.42
CA GLY A 35 -10.44 -10.01 15.94
C GLY A 35 -10.03 -11.31 15.26
N ASP A 36 -10.89 -12.33 15.38
CA ASP A 36 -10.68 -13.64 14.78
C ASP A 36 -10.21 -13.54 13.31
N GLY A 37 -9.27 -14.41 12.91
CA GLY A 37 -8.57 -14.42 11.60
C GLY A 37 -9.42 -14.57 10.32
N ALA A 38 -10.72 -14.27 10.39
CA ALA A 38 -11.57 -14.02 9.24
C ALA A 38 -11.33 -12.62 8.61
N GLU A 39 -10.79 -11.66 9.36
CA GLU A 39 -10.57 -10.28 8.89
C GLU A 39 -9.34 -10.10 7.97
N ASP A 40 -8.44 -11.08 7.93
CA ASP A 40 -7.19 -11.08 7.14
C ASP A 40 -7.40 -11.33 5.64
N ARG A 41 -8.59 -11.76 5.21
CA ARG A 41 -8.79 -12.16 3.82
C ARG A 41 -9.14 -10.97 2.92
N ALA A 42 -8.47 -10.91 1.76
CA ALA A 42 -8.76 -10.01 0.64
C ALA A 42 -8.79 -8.51 1.00
N LEU A 43 -7.72 -8.02 1.64
CA LEU A 43 -7.56 -6.60 1.99
C LEU A 43 -7.63 -5.66 0.77
N HIS A 44 -7.29 -6.17 -0.41
CA HIS A 44 -7.38 -5.45 -1.68
C HIS A 44 -8.84 -5.24 -2.15
N ILE A 45 -9.83 -5.93 -1.55
CA ILE A 45 -11.25 -5.83 -1.91
C ILE A 45 -12.02 -4.98 -0.89
N CYS A 46 -12.69 -3.95 -1.38
CA CYS A 46 -13.49 -3.07 -0.55
C CYS A 46 -14.74 -3.79 -0.03
N ILE A 47 -14.91 -3.84 1.29
CA ILE A 47 -16.10 -4.42 1.93
C ILE A 47 -17.41 -3.63 1.66
N GLY A 48 -17.30 -2.37 1.22
CA GLY A 48 -18.45 -1.52 0.94
C GLY A 48 -18.97 -1.63 -0.49
N CYS A 49 -18.07 -1.67 -1.48
CA CYS A 49 -18.45 -1.64 -2.90
C CYS A 49 -17.86 -2.79 -3.75
N GLY A 50 -17.06 -3.69 -3.16
CA GLY A 50 -16.42 -4.79 -3.87
C GLY A 50 -15.28 -4.39 -4.82
N SER A 51 -14.91 -3.10 -4.87
CA SER A 51 -13.81 -2.63 -5.72
C SER A 51 -12.46 -3.20 -5.27
N HIS A 52 -11.60 -3.52 -6.23
CA HIS A 52 -10.22 -4.01 -6.02
C HIS A 52 -9.20 -2.87 -5.86
N LEU A 53 -9.67 -1.62 -5.79
CA LEU A 53 -8.80 -0.43 -5.76
C LEU A 53 -8.50 0.04 -4.33
N VAL A 54 -8.65 -0.81 -3.32
CA VAL A 54 -8.36 -0.42 -1.94
C VAL A 54 -6.89 -0.03 -1.81
N GLN A 55 -6.65 1.16 -1.27
CA GLN A 55 -5.32 1.72 -1.06
C GLN A 55 -5.02 1.79 0.44
N PRO A 56 -3.85 1.34 0.89
CA PRO A 56 -3.44 1.58 2.25
C PRO A 56 -2.82 2.98 2.35
N ILE A 57 -3.24 3.74 3.35
CA ILE A 57 -2.82 5.13 3.56
C ILE A 57 -1.89 5.28 4.77
N GLU A 58 -1.96 4.35 5.73
CA GLU A 58 -1.04 4.30 6.88
C GLU A 58 -0.75 2.85 7.27
N TRP A 59 0.47 2.61 7.76
CA TRP A 59 1.00 1.31 8.17
C TRP A 59 1.84 1.50 9.44
N GLU A 60 1.61 0.66 10.44
CA GLU A 60 2.36 0.68 11.69
C GLU A 60 2.58 -0.75 12.19
N GLU A 61 3.81 -1.08 12.60
CA GLU A 61 4.10 -2.37 13.21
C GLU A 61 3.33 -2.54 14.53
N SER A 62 2.52 -3.59 14.64
CA SER A 62 1.69 -3.88 15.83
C SER A 62 2.13 -5.16 16.57
N GLY A 63 3.23 -5.77 16.16
CA GLY A 63 3.81 -6.97 16.75
C GLY A 63 4.77 -7.66 15.79
N PRO A 64 5.37 -8.81 16.15
CA PRO A 64 6.36 -9.48 15.31
C PRO A 64 5.87 -9.89 13.91
N GLU A 65 4.57 -10.19 13.77
CA GLU A 65 3.95 -10.72 12.55
C GLU A 65 2.61 -10.03 12.25
N HIS A 66 2.43 -8.80 12.76
CA HIS A 66 1.16 -8.08 12.68
C HIS A 66 1.37 -6.60 12.41
N TRP A 67 0.51 -6.03 11.56
CA TRP A 67 0.53 -4.63 11.17
C TRP A 67 -0.82 -3.98 11.42
N ARG A 68 -0.82 -2.80 12.03
CA ARG A 68 -1.97 -1.90 11.97
C ARG A 68 -1.94 -1.21 10.63
N VAL A 69 -3.02 -1.33 9.86
CA VAL A 69 -3.14 -0.71 8.54
C VAL A 69 -4.44 0.06 8.46
N LEU A 70 -4.36 1.29 7.97
CA LEU A 70 -5.51 2.10 7.58
C LEU A 70 -5.70 2.00 6.07
N LEU A 71 -6.83 1.41 5.66
CA LEU A 71 -7.23 1.23 4.28
C LEU A 71 -8.27 2.27 3.87
N TRP A 72 -8.22 2.68 2.62
CA TRP A 72 -9.15 3.60 1.99
C TRP A 72 -9.58 3.08 0.62
N CYS A 73 -10.88 3.13 0.33
CA CYS A 73 -11.39 2.84 -1.01
C CYS A 73 -11.62 4.14 -1.80
N PRO A 74 -10.96 4.34 -2.95
CA PRO A 74 -11.16 5.53 -3.77
C PRO A 74 -12.52 5.56 -4.48
N ASN A 75 -13.22 4.42 -4.57
CA ASN A 75 -14.50 4.33 -5.28
C ASN A 75 -15.70 4.74 -4.40
N CYS A 76 -15.73 4.30 -3.14
CA CYS A 76 -16.84 4.61 -2.22
C CYS A 76 -16.41 5.40 -0.97
N HIS A 77 -15.13 5.77 -0.88
CA HIS A 77 -14.53 6.55 0.21
C HIS A 77 -14.58 5.89 1.60
N LEU A 78 -14.90 4.59 1.66
CA LEU A 78 -14.86 3.84 2.91
C LEU A 78 -13.43 3.77 3.44
N HIS A 79 -13.28 4.02 4.74
CA HIS A 79 -12.03 3.79 5.47
C HIS A 79 -12.19 2.57 6.38
N ARG A 80 -11.18 1.72 6.44
CA ARG A 80 -11.13 0.54 7.31
C ARG A 80 -9.77 0.47 7.99
N GLU A 81 -9.76 0.60 9.31
CA GLU A 81 -8.57 0.34 10.11
C GLU A 81 -8.65 -1.07 10.70
N GLY A 82 -7.52 -1.76 10.79
CA GLY A 82 -7.43 -3.06 11.43
C GLY A 82 -5.99 -3.47 11.72
N VAL A 83 -5.85 -4.53 12.51
CA VAL A 83 -4.55 -5.20 12.71
C VAL A 83 -4.60 -6.52 11.93
N PHE A 84 -3.69 -6.67 10.97
CA PHE A 84 -3.65 -7.77 10.03
C PHE A 84 -2.34 -8.54 10.14
N SER A 85 -2.35 -9.82 9.77
CA SER A 85 -1.12 -10.62 9.74
C SER A 85 -0.14 -10.14 8.65
N GLN A 86 1.14 -10.43 8.86
CA GLN A 86 2.21 -10.24 7.86
C GLN A 86 1.82 -10.81 6.49
N ALA A 87 1.31 -12.05 6.44
CA ALA A 87 0.93 -12.71 5.21
C ALA A 87 -0.20 -11.98 4.46
N ALA A 88 -1.22 -11.48 5.17
CA ALA A 88 -2.31 -10.72 4.55
C ALA A 88 -1.80 -9.41 3.94
N VAL A 89 -0.87 -8.76 4.64
CA VAL A 89 -0.25 -7.51 4.20
C VAL A 89 0.67 -7.70 2.99
N GLU A 90 1.42 -8.80 2.93
CA GLU A 90 2.23 -9.19 1.75
C GLU A 90 1.35 -9.50 0.53
N GLU A 91 0.19 -10.13 0.73
CA GLU A 91 -0.80 -10.34 -0.33
C GLU A 91 -1.35 -9.00 -0.85
N LEU A 92 -1.66 -8.07 0.06
CA LEU A 92 -2.07 -6.71 -0.33
C LEU A 92 -0.99 -6.00 -1.16
N ASP A 93 0.27 -6.04 -0.72
CA ASP A 93 1.40 -5.41 -1.43
C ASP A 93 1.57 -5.99 -2.85
N SER A 94 1.46 -7.31 -2.98
CA SER A 94 1.53 -8.00 -4.27
C SER A 94 0.44 -7.53 -5.25
N GLU A 95 -0.79 -7.35 -4.76
CA GLU A 95 -1.90 -6.83 -5.58
C GLU A 95 -1.71 -5.36 -5.97
N LEU A 96 -1.14 -4.54 -5.07
CA LEU A 96 -0.82 -3.14 -5.37
C LEU A 96 0.25 -3.02 -6.46
N GLU A 97 1.30 -3.84 -6.39
CA GLU A 97 2.35 -3.86 -7.41
C GLU A 97 1.79 -4.33 -8.77
N ALA A 98 0.95 -5.37 -8.77
CA ALA A 98 0.28 -5.83 -9.99
C ALA A 98 -0.59 -4.73 -10.62
N GLY A 99 -1.34 -3.98 -9.79
CA GLY A 99 -2.14 -2.83 -10.24
C GLY A 99 -1.28 -1.71 -10.82
N ALA A 100 -0.16 -1.38 -10.18
CA ALA A 100 0.77 -0.35 -10.65
C ALA A 100 1.41 -0.73 -12.00
N GLU A 101 1.81 -1.98 -12.17
CA GLU A 101 2.37 -2.49 -13.43
C GLU A 101 1.32 -2.43 -14.56
N GLN A 102 0.05 -2.73 -14.27
CA GLN A 102 -1.02 -2.59 -15.25
C GLN A 102 -1.20 -1.13 -15.71
N ILE A 103 -1.21 -0.19 -14.76
CA ILE A 103 -1.28 1.25 -15.06
C ILE A 103 -0.09 1.68 -15.93
N TYR A 104 1.13 1.24 -15.60
CA TYR A 104 2.32 1.59 -16.36
C TYR A 104 2.27 1.05 -17.80
N ARG A 105 1.82 -0.19 -17.99
CA ARG A 105 1.62 -0.79 -19.31
C ARG A 105 0.62 -0.02 -20.16
N ASP A 106 -0.53 0.32 -19.58
CA ASP A 106 -1.58 1.06 -20.28
C ASP A 106 -1.13 2.48 -20.62
N TYR A 107 -0.43 3.14 -19.69
CA TYR A 107 0.19 4.45 -19.93
C TYR A 107 1.15 4.41 -21.12
N ARG A 108 2.08 3.43 -21.16
CA ARG A 108 3.02 3.30 -22.28
C ARG A 108 2.32 3.03 -23.61
N ARG A 109 1.23 2.26 -23.59
CA ARG A 109 0.43 1.99 -24.78
C ARG A 109 -0.22 3.28 -25.30
N LEU A 110 -0.80 4.08 -24.42
CA LEU A 110 -1.40 5.37 -24.77
C LEU A 110 -0.38 6.36 -25.31
N VAL A 111 0.79 6.47 -24.67
CA VAL A 111 1.87 7.35 -25.16
C VAL A 111 2.29 6.96 -26.57
N ARG A 112 2.49 5.67 -26.85
CA ARG A 112 2.85 5.21 -28.20
C ARG A 112 1.75 5.52 -29.22
N ALA A 113 0.49 5.29 -28.86
CA ALA A 113 -0.63 5.58 -29.76
C ALA A 113 -0.74 7.08 -30.05
N ASN A 114 -0.52 7.93 -29.04
CA ASN A 114 -0.59 9.39 -29.19
C ASN A 114 0.56 9.94 -30.03
N MET A 115 1.75 9.33 -29.96
CA MET A 115 2.94 9.78 -30.70
C MET A 115 3.05 9.20 -32.11
N ALA A 116 2.20 8.24 -32.48
CA ALA A 116 2.32 7.51 -33.75
C ALA A 116 2.17 8.44 -34.97
N GLU A 117 1.13 9.29 -34.98
CA GLU A 117 0.88 10.20 -36.10
C GLU A 117 2.00 11.25 -36.24
N GLU A 118 2.48 11.77 -35.11
CA GLU A 118 3.59 12.72 -35.08
C GLU A 118 4.86 12.06 -35.65
N ALA A 119 5.17 10.83 -35.22
CA ALA A 119 6.33 10.07 -35.71
C ALA A 119 6.25 9.79 -37.21
N ASP A 120 5.07 9.42 -37.73
CA ASP A 120 4.86 9.18 -39.17
C ASP A 120 5.07 10.47 -39.97
N ARG A 121 4.55 11.61 -39.48
CA ARG A 121 4.74 12.93 -40.10
C ARG A 121 6.21 13.36 -40.10
N PHE A 122 6.93 13.15 -39.00
CA PHE A 122 8.36 13.39 -38.91
C PHE A 122 9.16 12.50 -39.86
N ALA A 123 8.82 11.21 -39.94
CA ALA A 123 9.48 10.27 -40.84
C ALA A 123 9.28 10.67 -42.32
N GLU A 124 8.08 11.11 -42.69
CA GLU A 124 7.80 11.62 -44.04
C GLU A 124 8.57 12.91 -44.34
N ALA A 125 8.64 13.83 -43.38
CA ALA A 125 9.39 15.07 -43.53
C ALA A 125 10.90 14.81 -43.70
N LEU A 126 11.48 13.90 -42.91
CA LEU A 126 12.87 13.45 -43.06
C LEU A 126 13.11 12.79 -44.42
N ALA A 127 12.22 11.90 -44.86
CA ALA A 127 12.34 11.20 -46.14
C ALA A 127 12.26 12.14 -47.36
N ARG A 128 11.70 13.34 -47.18
CA ARG A 128 11.54 14.37 -48.20
C ARG A 128 12.54 15.53 -48.03
N ASP A 129 13.54 15.38 -47.16
CA ASP A 129 14.52 16.43 -46.82
C ASP A 129 13.86 17.76 -46.38
N LEU A 130 12.69 17.69 -45.75
CA LEU A 130 11.98 18.85 -45.19
C LEU A 130 12.44 19.20 -43.77
N ILE A 131 13.26 18.34 -43.16
CA ILE A 131 13.92 18.55 -41.87
C ILE A 131 15.41 18.23 -42.09
N LEU A 132 16.26 19.20 -41.79
CA LEU A 132 17.71 19.14 -41.97
C LEU A 132 18.42 19.13 -40.61
N PRO A 133 19.72 18.79 -40.57
CA PRO A 133 20.50 18.87 -39.33
C PRO A 133 20.50 20.26 -38.68
N GLU A 134 20.25 21.32 -39.45
CA GLU A 134 20.18 22.69 -38.94
C GLU A 134 18.91 23.00 -38.12
N ASP A 135 17.90 22.13 -38.15
CA ASP A 135 16.61 22.31 -37.47
C ASP A 135 16.59 21.81 -36.01
N PHE A 136 17.69 21.28 -35.48
CA PHE A 136 17.85 20.74 -34.11
C PHE A 136 18.89 21.53 -33.30
#